data_AF-A0A2I0LKZ3-F1
#
_entry.id   AF-A0A2I0LKZ3-F1
#
_cell.length_a   1.000
_cell.length_b   1.000
_cell.length_c   1.000
_cell.angle_alpha   90.00
_cell.angle_beta   90.00
_cell.angle_gamma   90.00
#
_symmetry.space_group_name_H-M   'P 1'
#
loop_
_entity.id
_entity.type
_entity.pdbx_description
1 polymer ?
#
loop_
_entity_poly.entity_id
_entity_poly.type
_entity_poly.pdbx_seq_one_letter_code
_entity_poly.pdbx_strand_id
1 'polypeptide(L)'
;SCAPPVKRLRCRLQLDLADLQKELEKSQSVFPENPSVWVKDLASYLNYKLQAPRSDPALSQHPHDYPYSLVGRELRGIIRALLGRAAGVLELFFDHCIYTMLQELDKTPGESLHGYRICIQALLLDRPKIATASLGKYLEVLRSHQNRPAKCLTVLWALGQAGFADLHEGLKVWLGVMLPVLGIKTLSPYAVSYLDRLLIGMSAGPGCCWGPLRVPSLQEQLRRLYPRLKVLAFGARPEAALHTYFPSFLSRATPSCPPGMKKELLTSLSQCLSLDPLSFGVWRQLYTKHLSQSSLLLNHLLESWDSSSKTELLRRMRGRGFPWQRLLLVLLVFAAGFLLHDVRTHGSF
;
A
#
# COMPACT_ATOMS: atom_id res chain seq x y z
N SER A 1 -5.66 -31.42 -7.80
CA SER A 1 -7.12 -31.66 -7.77
C SER A 1 -7.87 -30.36 -7.57
N CYS A 2 -8.64 -29.88 -8.56
CA CYS A 2 -9.45 -28.66 -8.40
C CYS A 2 -10.53 -28.86 -7.34
N ALA A 3 -10.70 -27.86 -6.47
CA ALA A 3 -11.77 -27.82 -5.47
C ALA A 3 -13.16 -27.95 -6.14
N PRO A 4 -14.12 -28.67 -5.52
CA PRO A 4 -15.46 -28.92 -6.07
C PRO A 4 -16.26 -27.68 -6.53
N PRO A 5 -16.19 -26.49 -5.89
CA PRO A 5 -16.92 -25.31 -6.37
C PRO A 5 -16.38 -24.74 -7.69
N VAL A 6 -15.06 -24.85 -7.93
CA VAL A 6 -14.40 -24.34 -9.15
C VAL A 6 -14.84 -25.12 -10.39
N LYS A 7 -14.99 -26.44 -10.27
CA LYS A 7 -15.54 -27.29 -11.35
C LYS A 7 -17.00 -26.95 -11.66
N ARG A 8 -17.83 -26.69 -10.64
CA ARG A 8 -19.25 -26.32 -10.85
C ARG A 8 -19.40 -24.96 -11.52
N LEU A 9 -18.60 -23.95 -11.15
CA LEU A 9 -18.65 -22.66 -11.84
C LEU A 9 -18.17 -22.77 -13.30
N ARG A 10 -17.12 -23.57 -13.56
CA ARG A 10 -16.62 -23.83 -14.91
C ARG A 10 -17.64 -24.54 -15.80
N CYS A 11 -18.42 -25.48 -15.25
CA CYS A 11 -19.56 -26.08 -15.95
C CYS A 11 -20.72 -25.11 -16.18
N ARG A 12 -20.99 -24.19 -15.22
CA ARG A 12 -22.04 -23.15 -15.35
C ARG A 12 -21.63 -21.94 -16.19
N LEU A 13 -20.35 -21.81 -16.51
CA LEU A 13 -19.81 -20.83 -17.47
C LEU A 13 -20.00 -21.26 -18.94
N GLN A 14 -20.72 -22.36 -19.20
CA GLN A 14 -21.39 -22.59 -20.49
C GLN A 14 -22.54 -21.58 -20.65
N LEU A 15 -22.17 -20.30 -20.69
CA LEU A 15 -23.07 -19.23 -21.07
C LEU A 15 -23.35 -19.37 -22.56
N ASP A 16 -24.62 -19.31 -22.95
CA ASP A 16 -24.95 -19.06 -24.34
C ASP A 16 -24.54 -17.63 -24.68
N LEU A 17 -23.46 -17.52 -25.46
CA LEU A 17 -22.91 -16.23 -25.87
C LEU A 17 -23.77 -15.57 -26.96
N ALA A 18 -24.52 -16.33 -27.74
CA ALA A 18 -25.45 -15.79 -28.72
C ALA A 18 -26.63 -15.10 -28.02
N ASP A 19 -27.17 -15.72 -26.96
CA ASP A 19 -28.21 -15.11 -26.12
C ASP A 19 -27.71 -13.83 -25.44
N LEU A 20 -26.47 -13.85 -24.90
CA LEU A 20 -25.86 -12.64 -24.33
C LEU A 20 -25.74 -11.53 -25.37
N GLN A 21 -25.24 -11.86 -26.57
CA GLN A 21 -25.07 -10.89 -27.65
C GLN A 21 -26.41 -10.25 -28.02
N LYS A 22 -27.46 -11.08 -28.16
CA LYS A 22 -28.82 -10.64 -28.47
C LYS A 22 -29.39 -9.71 -27.39
N GLU A 23 -29.20 -10.00 -26.11
CA GLU A 23 -29.67 -9.13 -25.03
C GLU A 23 -28.92 -7.79 -25.01
N LEU A 24 -27.61 -7.81 -25.27
CA LEU A 24 -26.80 -6.58 -25.38
C LEU A 24 -27.20 -5.74 -26.58
N GLU A 25 -27.42 -6.35 -27.75
CA GLU A 25 -27.90 -5.68 -28.96
C GLU A 25 -29.27 -5.04 -28.73
N LYS A 26 -30.18 -5.75 -28.06
CA LYS A 26 -31.48 -5.21 -27.67
C LYS A 26 -31.32 -4.00 -26.74
N SER A 27 -30.52 -4.10 -25.68
CA SER A 27 -30.24 -2.99 -24.76
C SER A 27 -29.67 -1.77 -25.51
N GLN A 28 -28.76 -2.00 -26.45
CA GLN A 28 -28.17 -0.95 -27.30
C GLN A 28 -29.18 -0.34 -28.27
N SER A 29 -30.08 -1.13 -28.85
CA SER A 29 -31.11 -0.62 -29.76
C SER A 29 -32.17 0.22 -29.05
N VAL A 30 -32.51 -0.13 -27.81
CA VAL A 30 -33.52 0.58 -27.02
C VAL A 30 -32.90 1.84 -26.40
N PHE A 31 -31.62 1.79 -26.04
CA PHE A 31 -30.92 2.89 -25.36
C PHE A 31 -29.59 3.28 -26.04
N PRO A 32 -29.59 3.75 -27.31
CA PRO A 32 -28.37 3.96 -28.11
C PRO A 32 -27.43 5.06 -27.58
N GLU A 33 -27.95 6.02 -26.81
CA GLU A 33 -27.17 7.13 -26.24
C GLU A 33 -26.91 6.97 -24.74
N ASN A 34 -27.20 5.79 -24.17
CA ASN A 34 -27.05 5.55 -22.73
C ASN A 34 -26.14 4.35 -22.44
N PRO A 35 -24.81 4.52 -22.58
CA PRO A 35 -23.85 3.44 -22.32
C PRO A 35 -23.89 2.91 -20.88
N SER A 36 -24.46 3.67 -19.94
CA SER A 36 -24.64 3.22 -18.55
C SER A 36 -25.58 2.03 -18.46
N VAL A 37 -26.64 2.01 -19.27
CA VAL A 37 -27.61 0.91 -19.28
C VAL A 37 -26.95 -0.37 -19.79
N TRP A 38 -26.16 -0.29 -20.87
CA TRP A 38 -25.54 -1.49 -21.48
C TRP A 38 -24.63 -2.25 -20.52
N VAL A 39 -23.78 -1.53 -19.79
CA VAL A 39 -22.85 -2.14 -18.85
C VAL A 39 -23.55 -2.69 -17.60
N LYS A 40 -24.64 -2.04 -17.15
CA LYS A 40 -25.48 -2.52 -16.05
C LYS A 40 -26.27 -3.78 -16.43
N ASP A 41 -26.81 -3.82 -17.64
CA ASP A 41 -27.50 -4.98 -18.19
C ASP A 41 -26.53 -6.16 -18.36
N LEU A 42 -25.31 -5.91 -18.86
CA LEU A 42 -24.24 -6.92 -18.90
C LEU A 42 -23.98 -7.49 -17.49
N ALA A 43 -23.75 -6.65 -16.49
CA ALA A 43 -23.45 -7.11 -15.14
C ALA A 43 -24.60 -7.92 -14.54
N SER A 44 -25.84 -7.43 -14.73
CA SER A 44 -27.06 -8.09 -14.25
C SER A 44 -27.29 -9.43 -14.94
N TYR A 45 -27.13 -9.49 -16.26
CA TYR A 45 -27.26 -10.73 -17.04
C TYR A 45 -26.22 -11.76 -16.62
N LEU A 46 -24.95 -11.35 -16.52
CA LEU A 46 -23.88 -12.22 -16.04
C LEU A 46 -24.18 -12.72 -14.63
N ASN A 47 -24.67 -11.85 -13.74
CA ASN A 47 -24.98 -12.24 -12.37
C ASN A 47 -26.14 -13.24 -12.29
N TYR A 48 -27.18 -13.01 -13.10
CA TYR A 48 -28.34 -13.88 -13.19
C TYR A 48 -27.99 -15.27 -13.73
N LYS A 49 -27.19 -15.35 -14.81
CA LYS A 49 -26.78 -16.62 -15.43
C LYS A 49 -25.67 -17.33 -14.64
N LEU A 50 -24.74 -16.60 -14.04
CA LEU A 50 -23.62 -17.14 -13.27
C LEU A 50 -23.98 -17.34 -11.80
N GLN A 51 -24.95 -18.21 -11.56
CA GLN A 51 -25.29 -18.62 -10.20
C GLN A 51 -24.20 -19.51 -9.62
N ALA A 52 -23.73 -19.16 -8.42
CA ALA A 52 -22.64 -19.83 -7.72
C ALA A 52 -23.06 -20.18 -6.30
N PRO A 53 -22.49 -21.23 -5.69
CA PRO A 53 -22.61 -21.43 -4.25
C PRO A 53 -22.11 -20.21 -3.48
N ARG A 54 -22.69 -19.99 -2.30
CA ARG A 54 -22.25 -18.95 -1.38
C ARG A 54 -20.75 -19.05 -1.16
N SER A 55 -20.06 -17.95 -1.41
CA SER A 55 -18.62 -17.82 -1.26
C SER A 55 -18.32 -16.72 -0.23
N ASP A 56 -17.10 -16.70 0.31
CA ASP A 56 -16.71 -15.64 1.22
C ASP A 56 -16.63 -14.28 0.47
N PRO A 57 -16.97 -13.16 1.12
CA PRO A 57 -17.03 -11.85 0.44
C PRO A 57 -15.71 -11.39 -0.19
N ALA A 58 -14.60 -11.90 0.32
CA ALA A 58 -13.25 -11.61 -0.14
C ALA A 58 -12.69 -12.63 -1.14
N LEU A 59 -13.40 -13.74 -1.39
CA LEU A 59 -12.92 -14.86 -2.22
C LEU A 59 -11.51 -15.32 -1.82
N SER A 60 -11.22 -15.29 -0.52
CA SER A 60 -9.88 -15.45 0.05
C SER A 60 -9.25 -16.81 -0.25
N GLN A 61 -10.09 -17.82 -0.45
CA GLN A 61 -9.70 -19.19 -0.83
C GLN A 61 -9.32 -19.33 -2.31
N HIS A 62 -9.53 -18.29 -3.13
CA HIS A 62 -9.28 -18.30 -4.56
C HIS A 62 -8.06 -17.44 -4.96
N PRO A 63 -7.49 -17.69 -6.15
CA PRO A 63 -6.55 -16.79 -6.80
C PRO A 63 -7.13 -15.37 -6.96
N HIS A 64 -6.25 -14.37 -7.08
CA HIS A 64 -6.65 -12.97 -7.15
C HIS A 64 -7.46 -12.62 -8.41
N ASP A 65 -7.26 -13.39 -9.49
CA ASP A 65 -7.92 -13.22 -10.78
C ASP A 65 -9.27 -13.99 -10.88
N TYR A 66 -9.65 -14.76 -9.86
CA TYR A 66 -10.98 -15.38 -9.79
C TYR A 66 -12.05 -14.34 -9.41
N PRO A 67 -13.26 -14.39 -9.98
CA PRO A 67 -13.76 -15.37 -10.96
C PRO A 67 -13.46 -15.06 -12.43
N TYR A 68 -12.91 -13.89 -12.76
CA TYR A 68 -12.62 -13.50 -14.15
C TYR A 68 -11.70 -14.48 -14.88
N SER A 69 -10.82 -15.17 -14.15
CA SER A 69 -9.93 -16.21 -14.68
C SER A 69 -10.68 -17.39 -15.32
N LEU A 70 -11.92 -17.64 -14.91
CA LEU A 70 -12.76 -18.69 -15.48
C LEU A 70 -13.50 -18.25 -16.76
N VAL A 71 -13.53 -16.94 -17.06
CA VAL A 71 -14.19 -16.40 -18.24
C VAL A 71 -13.40 -16.77 -19.50
N GLY A 72 -14.08 -17.40 -20.46
CA GLY A 72 -13.51 -17.79 -21.75
C GLY A 72 -13.10 -16.61 -22.64
N ARG A 73 -12.23 -16.85 -23.62
CA ARG A 73 -11.64 -15.79 -24.47
C ARG A 73 -12.68 -14.94 -25.18
N GLU A 74 -13.72 -15.57 -25.72
CA GLU A 74 -14.81 -14.90 -26.44
C GLU A 74 -15.59 -13.95 -25.53
N LEU A 75 -16.04 -14.43 -24.38
CA LEU A 75 -16.75 -13.60 -23.39
C LEU A 75 -15.86 -12.44 -22.87
N ARG A 76 -14.56 -12.65 -22.67
CA ARG A 76 -13.63 -11.55 -22.36
C ARG A 76 -13.57 -10.50 -23.47
N GLY A 77 -13.65 -10.94 -24.73
CA GLY A 77 -13.73 -10.07 -25.90
C GLY A 77 -14.99 -9.20 -25.88
N ILE A 78 -16.16 -9.82 -25.67
CA ILE A 78 -17.45 -9.13 -25.56
C ILE A 78 -17.44 -8.09 -24.44
N ILE A 79 -17.00 -8.49 -23.24
CA ILE A 79 -16.94 -7.59 -22.07
C ILE A 79 -16.03 -6.39 -22.37
N ARG A 80 -14.81 -6.63 -22.87
CA ARG A 80 -13.86 -5.53 -23.16
C ARG A 80 -14.35 -4.60 -24.25
N ALA A 81 -14.96 -5.14 -25.32
CA ALA A 81 -15.53 -4.32 -26.39
C ALA A 81 -16.63 -3.40 -25.86
N LEU A 82 -17.52 -3.92 -24.99
CA LEU A 82 -18.58 -3.12 -24.39
C LEU A 82 -18.03 -2.05 -23.44
N LEU A 83 -17.10 -2.41 -22.55
CA LEU A 83 -16.46 -1.46 -21.63
C LEU A 83 -15.65 -0.39 -22.40
N GLY A 84 -15.07 -0.74 -23.55
CA GLY A 84 -14.41 0.21 -24.44
C GLY A 84 -15.37 1.27 -24.98
N ARG A 85 -16.54 0.85 -25.47
CA ARG A 85 -17.60 1.75 -25.96
C ARG A 85 -18.26 2.58 -24.86
N ALA A 86 -18.24 2.11 -23.62
CA ALA A 86 -18.84 2.76 -22.46
C ALA A 86 -17.83 3.56 -21.62
N ALA A 87 -16.66 3.93 -22.16
CA ALA A 87 -15.55 4.52 -21.40
C ALA A 87 -15.94 5.71 -20.51
N GLY A 88 -16.85 6.58 -20.97
CA GLY A 88 -17.27 7.79 -20.25
C GLY A 88 -18.13 7.55 -19.00
N VAL A 89 -18.63 6.33 -18.78
CA VAL A 89 -19.53 6.01 -17.64
C VAL A 89 -18.94 4.98 -16.68
N LEU A 90 -17.68 4.59 -16.85
CA LEU A 90 -17.12 3.45 -16.14
C LEU A 90 -16.89 3.68 -14.65
N GLU A 91 -16.60 4.90 -14.23
CA GLU A 91 -16.52 5.23 -12.79
C GLU A 91 -17.87 5.04 -12.09
N LEU A 92 -18.95 5.53 -12.71
CA LEU A 92 -20.32 5.34 -12.22
C LEU A 92 -20.75 3.87 -12.28
N PHE A 93 -20.29 3.12 -13.27
CA PHE A 93 -20.55 1.70 -13.38
C PHE A 93 -19.82 0.89 -12.30
N PHE A 94 -18.58 1.26 -11.98
CA PHE A 94 -17.83 0.66 -10.87
C PHE A 94 -18.56 0.87 -9.53
N ASP A 95 -19.01 2.10 -9.28
CA ASP A 95 -19.87 2.42 -8.13
C ASP A 95 -21.12 1.56 -8.11
N HIS A 96 -21.84 1.51 -9.22
CA HIS A 96 -23.05 0.70 -9.34
C HIS A 96 -22.77 -0.76 -8.98
N CYS A 97 -21.72 -1.37 -9.50
CA CYS A 97 -21.36 -2.75 -9.17
C CYS A 97 -21.12 -2.95 -7.67
N ILE A 98 -20.41 -2.04 -7.00
CA ILE A 98 -20.17 -2.12 -5.56
C ILE A 98 -21.48 -1.95 -4.79
N TYR A 99 -22.23 -0.87 -5.01
CA TYR A 99 -23.45 -0.59 -4.26
C TYR A 99 -24.53 -1.64 -4.49
N THR A 100 -24.67 -2.15 -5.71
CA THR A 100 -25.59 -3.27 -5.99
C THR A 100 -25.15 -4.52 -5.22
N MET A 101 -23.88 -4.90 -5.24
CA MET A 101 -23.40 -6.02 -4.41
C MET A 101 -23.70 -5.80 -2.91
N LEU A 102 -23.58 -4.57 -2.40
CA LEU A 102 -23.90 -4.25 -1.01
C LEU A 102 -25.40 -4.33 -0.70
N GLN A 103 -26.26 -4.03 -1.66
CA GLN A 103 -27.72 -4.18 -1.54
C GLN A 103 -28.13 -5.65 -1.61
N GLU A 104 -27.57 -6.43 -2.55
CA GLU A 104 -27.84 -7.86 -2.68
C GLU A 104 -27.46 -8.64 -1.41
N LEU A 105 -26.42 -8.21 -0.70
CA LEU A 105 -26.04 -8.78 0.59
C LEU A 105 -27.12 -8.63 1.69
N ASP A 106 -28.10 -7.73 1.55
CA ASP A 106 -29.19 -7.54 2.52
C ASP A 106 -30.44 -8.36 2.20
N LYS A 107 -30.68 -8.73 0.94
CA LYS A 107 -31.96 -9.31 0.49
C LYS A 107 -32.10 -10.78 0.86
N THR A 108 -31.26 -11.64 0.30
CA THR A 108 -31.39 -13.10 0.40
C THR A 108 -30.01 -13.76 0.56
N PRO A 109 -29.79 -14.58 1.60
CA PRO A 109 -28.53 -15.29 1.77
C PRO A 109 -28.40 -16.40 0.72
N GLY A 110 -27.75 -16.13 -0.41
CA GLY A 110 -27.43 -17.16 -1.40
C GLY A 110 -27.28 -16.71 -2.85
N GLU A 111 -27.66 -15.48 -3.20
CA GLU A 111 -27.51 -15.01 -4.58
C GLU A 111 -26.04 -14.76 -4.93
N SER A 112 -25.69 -15.12 -6.17
CA SER A 112 -24.36 -14.90 -6.71
C SER A 112 -24.07 -13.40 -6.82
N LEU A 113 -22.81 -13.03 -6.60
CA LEU A 113 -22.29 -11.69 -6.90
C LEU A 113 -21.28 -11.75 -8.08
N HIS A 114 -21.16 -12.89 -8.73
CA HIS A 114 -20.07 -13.17 -9.66
C HIS A 114 -20.12 -12.30 -10.93
N GLY A 115 -21.31 -11.90 -11.39
CA GLY A 115 -21.43 -11.01 -12.55
C GLY A 115 -20.79 -9.66 -12.30
N TYR A 116 -21.13 -9.03 -11.16
CA TYR A 116 -20.53 -7.76 -10.75
C TYR A 116 -19.02 -7.88 -10.50
N ARG A 117 -18.57 -8.99 -9.91
CA ARG A 117 -17.14 -9.26 -9.67
C ARG A 117 -16.34 -9.39 -10.97
N ILE A 118 -16.89 -10.11 -11.95
CA ILE A 118 -16.31 -10.24 -13.30
C ILE A 118 -16.17 -8.88 -13.95
N CYS A 119 -17.22 -8.04 -13.90
CA CYS A 119 -17.19 -6.70 -14.45
C CYS A 119 -16.15 -5.80 -13.76
N ILE A 120 -16.06 -5.85 -12.43
CA ILE A 120 -15.04 -5.11 -11.67
C ILE A 120 -13.63 -5.53 -12.06
N GLN A 121 -13.36 -6.85 -12.15
CA GLN A 121 -12.06 -7.36 -12.54
C GLN A 121 -11.69 -7.00 -13.97
N ALA A 122 -12.61 -7.16 -14.92
CA ALA A 122 -12.41 -6.77 -16.31
C ALA A 122 -12.13 -5.27 -16.43
N LEU A 123 -12.85 -4.44 -15.67
CA LEU A 123 -12.70 -3.00 -15.67
C LEU A 123 -11.34 -2.56 -15.15
N LEU A 124 -10.95 -3.06 -13.97
CA LEU A 124 -9.74 -2.61 -13.27
C LEU A 124 -8.45 -3.23 -13.84
N LEU A 125 -8.56 -4.29 -14.63
CA LEU A 125 -7.43 -4.82 -15.40
C LEU A 125 -6.91 -3.79 -16.42
N ASP A 126 -7.81 -3.06 -17.07
CA ASP A 126 -7.45 -2.06 -18.09
C ASP A 126 -7.40 -0.63 -17.51
N ARG A 127 -8.22 -0.32 -16.50
CA ARG A 127 -8.35 1.04 -15.93
C ARG A 127 -8.30 1.04 -14.39
N PRO A 128 -7.16 0.69 -13.78
CA PRO A 128 -7.04 0.54 -12.32
C PRO A 128 -7.30 1.85 -11.54
N LYS A 129 -7.03 3.02 -12.15
CA LYS A 129 -7.25 4.34 -11.54
C LYS A 129 -8.71 4.62 -11.16
N ILE A 130 -9.68 3.93 -11.75
CA ILE A 130 -11.10 4.08 -11.41
C ILE A 130 -11.34 3.75 -9.93
N ALA A 131 -10.66 2.72 -9.40
CA ALA A 131 -10.82 2.34 -7.99
C ALA A 131 -10.29 3.41 -7.02
N THR A 132 -9.32 4.22 -7.45
CA THR A 132 -8.62 5.19 -6.60
C THR A 132 -9.07 6.64 -6.81
N ALA A 133 -9.92 6.89 -7.80
CA ALA A 133 -10.47 8.23 -8.09
C ALA A 133 -11.26 8.83 -6.91
N SER A 134 -11.86 7.99 -6.06
CA SER A 134 -12.72 8.43 -4.95
C SER A 134 -12.58 7.58 -3.69
N LEU A 135 -11.35 7.36 -3.20
CA LEU A 135 -11.10 6.54 -2.00
C LEU A 135 -11.83 7.04 -0.75
N GLY A 136 -11.96 8.37 -0.57
CA GLY A 136 -12.65 8.98 0.57
C GLY A 136 -14.11 8.51 0.70
N LYS A 137 -14.83 8.46 -0.44
CA LYS A 137 -16.21 7.98 -0.51
C LYS A 137 -16.35 6.55 0.01
N TYR A 138 -15.47 5.64 -0.42
CA TYR A 138 -15.55 4.25 0.04
C TYR A 138 -15.11 4.07 1.48
N LEU A 139 -14.22 4.93 1.98
CA LEU A 139 -13.85 4.94 3.39
C LEU A 139 -15.06 5.33 4.26
N GLU A 140 -15.89 6.27 3.83
CA GLU A 140 -17.16 6.58 4.49
C GLU A 140 -18.14 5.40 4.45
N VAL A 141 -18.23 4.68 3.33
CA VAL A 141 -19.02 3.44 3.22
C VAL A 141 -18.53 2.37 4.19
N LEU A 142 -17.21 2.22 4.38
CA LEU A 142 -16.65 1.29 5.37
C LEU A 142 -17.01 1.68 6.80
N ARG A 143 -16.95 2.99 7.12
CA ARG A 143 -17.33 3.51 8.43
C ARG A 143 -18.82 3.27 8.71
N SER A 144 -19.71 3.52 7.75
CA SER A 144 -21.15 3.30 7.92
C SER A 144 -21.54 1.82 8.04
N HIS A 145 -20.71 0.92 7.52
CA HIS A 145 -20.93 -0.53 7.58
C HIS A 145 -19.96 -1.28 8.50
N GLN A 146 -19.26 -0.62 9.43
CA GLN A 146 -18.29 -1.23 10.36
C GLN A 146 -18.78 -2.53 11.02
N ASN A 147 -20.06 -2.58 11.40
CA ASN A 147 -20.67 -3.72 12.09
C ASN A 147 -21.14 -4.84 11.14
N ARG A 148 -20.99 -4.67 9.83
CA ARG A 148 -21.37 -5.64 8.78
C ARG A 148 -20.12 -6.09 8.01
N PRO A 149 -19.31 -7.02 8.55
CA PRO A 149 -18.00 -7.37 7.98
C PRO A 149 -18.09 -7.87 6.53
N ALA A 150 -19.17 -8.54 6.13
CA ALA A 150 -19.33 -9.00 4.75
C ALA A 150 -19.42 -7.86 3.74
N LYS A 151 -20.09 -6.75 4.09
CA LYS A 151 -20.16 -5.56 3.24
C LYS A 151 -18.79 -4.89 3.13
N CYS A 152 -18.12 -4.70 4.27
CA CYS A 152 -16.79 -4.11 4.29
C CYS A 152 -15.78 -4.93 3.48
N LEU A 153 -15.75 -6.25 3.66
CA LEU A 153 -14.88 -7.14 2.88
C LEU A 153 -15.19 -7.09 1.37
N THR A 154 -16.44 -6.91 0.97
CA THR A 154 -16.82 -6.75 -0.45
C THR A 154 -16.25 -5.45 -1.03
N VAL A 155 -16.33 -4.34 -0.29
CA VAL A 155 -15.71 -3.06 -0.70
C VAL A 155 -14.19 -3.18 -0.77
N LEU A 156 -13.55 -3.73 0.27
CA LEU A 156 -12.10 -3.94 0.30
C LEU A 156 -11.63 -4.82 -0.87
N TRP A 157 -12.39 -5.88 -1.18
CA TRP A 157 -12.11 -6.74 -2.33
C TRP A 157 -12.22 -6.00 -3.67
N ALA A 158 -13.28 -5.22 -3.85
CA ALA A 158 -13.51 -4.50 -5.11
C ALA A 158 -12.41 -3.47 -5.38
N LEU A 159 -12.04 -2.67 -4.37
CA LEU A 159 -10.97 -1.68 -4.50
C LEU A 159 -9.60 -2.34 -4.68
N GLY A 160 -9.35 -3.44 -3.95
CA GLY A 160 -8.08 -4.17 -4.03
C GLY A 160 -7.76 -4.69 -5.44
N GLN A 161 -8.75 -4.91 -6.30
CA GLN A 161 -8.51 -5.41 -7.66
C GLN A 161 -7.57 -4.50 -8.48
N ALA A 162 -7.56 -3.18 -8.22
CA ALA A 162 -6.65 -2.26 -8.89
C ALA A 162 -5.17 -2.59 -8.68
N GLY A 163 -4.81 -3.14 -7.51
CA GLY A 163 -3.41 -3.47 -7.18
C GLY A 163 -2.83 -4.64 -7.95
N PHE A 164 -3.67 -5.50 -8.53
CA PHE A 164 -3.21 -6.63 -9.34
C PHE A 164 -2.91 -6.23 -10.79
N ALA A 165 -3.36 -5.05 -11.23
CA ALA A 165 -3.02 -4.47 -12.53
C ALA A 165 -1.94 -3.38 -12.39
N ASP A 166 -1.99 -2.59 -11.33
CA ASP A 166 -1.06 -1.49 -11.08
C ASP A 166 -0.68 -1.41 -9.60
N LEU A 167 0.60 -1.65 -9.29
CA LEU A 167 1.13 -1.65 -7.93
C LEU A 167 0.92 -0.30 -7.22
N HIS A 168 1.09 0.81 -7.94
CA HIS A 168 0.95 2.15 -7.37
C HIS A 168 -0.50 2.43 -6.97
N GLU A 169 -1.46 2.05 -7.82
CA GLU A 169 -2.88 2.13 -7.46
C GLU A 169 -3.23 1.16 -6.32
N GLY A 170 -2.63 -0.03 -6.30
CA GLY A 170 -2.77 -0.98 -5.18
C GLY A 170 -2.29 -0.45 -3.84
N LEU A 171 -1.15 0.25 -3.83
CA LEU A 171 -0.59 0.88 -2.63
C LEU A 171 -1.44 2.06 -2.17
N LYS A 172 -2.00 2.85 -3.08
CA LYS A 172 -2.97 3.91 -2.73
C LYS A 172 -4.20 3.33 -2.05
N VAL A 173 -4.78 2.25 -2.57
CA VAL A 173 -5.90 1.55 -1.92
C VAL A 173 -5.49 1.06 -0.53
N TRP A 174 -4.32 0.45 -0.41
CA TRP A 174 -3.87 -0.05 0.89
C TRP A 174 -3.69 1.07 1.91
N LEU A 175 -2.95 2.13 1.57
CA LEU A 175 -2.70 3.27 2.46
C LEU A 175 -3.96 4.08 2.77
N GLY A 176 -4.80 4.31 1.76
CA GLY A 176 -5.98 5.16 1.86
C GLY A 176 -7.19 4.48 2.49
N VAL A 177 -7.32 3.16 2.39
CA VAL A 177 -8.54 2.43 2.78
C VAL A 177 -8.27 1.24 3.69
N MET A 178 -7.24 0.43 3.42
CA MET A 178 -6.98 -0.78 4.20
C MET A 178 -6.19 -0.53 5.51
N LEU A 179 -5.28 0.44 5.51
CA LEU A 179 -4.50 0.82 6.68
C LEU A 179 -5.41 1.34 7.82
N PRO A 180 -6.41 2.22 7.58
CA PRO A 180 -7.36 2.66 8.61
C PRO A 180 -8.15 1.53 9.28
N VAL A 181 -8.38 0.40 8.59
CA VAL A 181 -9.18 -0.72 9.14
C VAL A 181 -8.34 -1.78 9.85
N LEU A 182 -7.02 -1.61 9.98
CA LEU A 182 -6.16 -2.58 10.69
C LEU A 182 -6.54 -2.76 12.17
N GLY A 183 -7.16 -1.76 12.79
CA GLY A 183 -7.69 -1.86 14.15
C GLY A 183 -8.94 -2.73 14.28
N ILE A 184 -9.59 -3.07 13.17
CA ILE A 184 -10.85 -3.83 13.14
C ILE A 184 -10.54 -5.31 12.91
N LYS A 185 -10.67 -6.13 13.97
CA LYS A 185 -10.29 -7.55 13.98
C LYS A 185 -10.89 -8.39 12.84
N THR A 186 -12.10 -8.05 12.39
CA THR A 186 -12.80 -8.78 11.32
C THR A 186 -12.31 -8.42 9.91
N LEU A 187 -11.62 -7.28 9.74
CA LEU A 187 -11.17 -6.77 8.44
C LEU A 187 -9.65 -6.82 8.30
N SER A 188 -8.93 -6.68 9.41
CA SER A 188 -7.46 -6.62 9.42
C SER A 188 -6.75 -7.83 8.79
N PRO A 189 -7.25 -9.09 8.89
CA PRO A 189 -6.63 -10.21 8.20
C PRO A 189 -6.65 -10.05 6.67
N TYR A 190 -7.74 -9.51 6.11
CA TYR A 190 -7.84 -9.25 4.68
C TYR A 190 -6.86 -8.14 4.24
N ALA A 191 -6.82 -7.03 4.98
CA ALA A 191 -5.92 -5.90 4.68
C ALA A 191 -4.44 -6.30 4.65
N VAL A 192 -4.01 -7.18 5.56
CA VAL A 192 -2.63 -7.67 5.60
C VAL A 192 -2.36 -8.74 4.55
N SER A 193 -3.30 -9.66 4.32
CA SER A 193 -3.16 -10.65 3.23
C SER A 193 -3.10 -9.99 1.86
N TYR A 194 -3.88 -8.93 1.65
CA TYR A 194 -3.82 -8.14 0.42
C TYR A 194 -2.43 -7.52 0.21
N LEU A 195 -1.87 -6.89 1.24
CA LEU A 195 -0.54 -6.30 1.17
C LEU A 195 0.54 -7.35 0.90
N ASP A 196 0.42 -8.52 1.53
CA ASP A 196 1.32 -9.65 1.29
C ASP A 196 1.29 -10.07 -0.18
N ARG A 197 0.09 -10.22 -0.76
CA ARG A 197 -0.07 -10.56 -2.19
C ARG A 197 0.48 -9.46 -3.11
N LEU A 198 0.22 -8.19 -2.78
CA LEU A 198 0.68 -7.04 -3.55
C LEU A 198 2.22 -6.98 -3.61
N LEU A 199 2.88 -7.25 -2.49
CA LEU A 199 4.35 -7.18 -2.37
C LEU A 199 5.05 -8.49 -2.78
N ILE A 200 4.40 -9.65 -2.67
CA ILE A 200 4.96 -10.97 -3.06
C ILE A 200 4.73 -11.28 -4.54
N GLY A 201 3.64 -10.80 -5.14
CA GLY A 201 3.38 -10.92 -6.58
C GLY A 201 4.52 -10.35 -7.46
N MET A 202 5.40 -9.53 -6.87
CA MET A 202 6.63 -9.02 -7.49
C MET A 202 7.77 -10.06 -7.58
N SER A 203 7.68 -11.21 -6.88
CA SER A 203 8.82 -12.13 -6.69
C SER A 203 8.51 -13.64 -6.77
N ALA A 204 7.24 -14.06 -6.91
CA ALA A 204 6.89 -15.48 -6.84
C ALA A 204 6.20 -15.97 -8.11
N GLY A 205 6.79 -16.96 -8.77
CA GLY A 205 6.14 -17.75 -9.81
C GLY A 205 4.89 -18.49 -9.30
N PRO A 206 4.08 -19.03 -10.22
CA PRO A 206 2.81 -19.68 -9.90
C PRO A 206 3.05 -20.98 -9.12
N GLY A 207 2.98 -20.95 -7.78
CA GLY A 207 3.17 -22.17 -7.01
C GLY A 207 3.25 -22.11 -5.49
N CYS A 208 3.16 -20.95 -4.82
CA CYS A 208 3.12 -20.95 -3.35
C CYS A 208 1.75 -21.41 -2.82
N CYS A 209 1.58 -22.73 -2.76
CA CYS A 209 0.60 -23.39 -1.92
C CYS A 209 0.91 -23.04 -0.46
N TRP A 210 0.00 -22.30 0.17
CA TRP A 210 0.03 -22.11 1.62
C TRP A 210 -0.46 -23.40 2.28
N GLY A 211 0.48 -24.30 2.60
CA GLY A 211 0.25 -25.40 3.53
C GLY A 211 -0.03 -24.87 4.95
N PRO A 212 -0.53 -25.72 5.87
CA PRO A 212 -0.91 -25.32 7.22
C PRO A 212 0.33 -25.16 8.12
N LEU A 213 1.10 -24.10 7.87
CA LEU A 213 2.08 -23.59 8.82
C LEU A 213 1.38 -22.55 9.69
N ARG A 214 1.58 -22.64 11.01
CA ARG A 214 0.97 -21.76 12.05
C ARG A 214 0.80 -20.35 11.50
N VAL A 215 -0.45 -19.90 11.37
CA VAL A 215 -0.75 -18.55 10.86
C VAL A 215 -0.05 -17.56 11.79
N PRO A 216 0.97 -16.82 11.32
CA PRO A 216 1.72 -15.89 12.17
C PRO A 216 0.77 -14.84 12.72
N SER A 217 1.14 -14.21 13.84
CA SER A 217 0.36 -13.07 14.32
C SER A 217 0.34 -11.96 13.25
N LEU A 218 -0.74 -11.16 13.19
CA LEU A 218 -0.84 -10.03 12.24
C LEU A 218 0.39 -9.10 12.32
N GLN A 219 0.91 -8.93 13.52
CA GLN A 219 2.10 -8.14 13.80
C GLN A 219 3.35 -8.76 13.15
N GLU A 220 3.53 -10.07 13.22
CA GLU A 220 4.63 -10.77 12.55
C GLU A 220 4.53 -10.67 11.03
N GLN A 221 3.34 -10.80 10.47
CA GLN A 221 3.12 -10.65 9.03
C GLN A 221 3.51 -9.24 8.56
N LEU A 222 3.07 -8.19 9.27
CA LEU A 222 3.44 -6.82 8.96
C LEU A 222 4.94 -6.56 9.12
N ARG A 223 5.57 -7.11 10.17
CA ARG A 223 7.03 -7.03 10.35
C ARG A 223 7.79 -7.68 9.20
N ARG A 224 7.29 -8.80 8.66
CA ARG A 224 7.88 -9.47 7.49
C ARG A 224 7.78 -8.63 6.21
N LEU A 225 6.69 -7.88 6.05
CA LEU A 225 6.43 -7.04 4.87
C LEU A 225 7.13 -5.68 4.92
N TYR A 226 7.41 -5.17 6.11
CA TYR A 226 8.00 -3.85 6.32
C TYR A 226 9.28 -3.57 5.51
N PRO A 227 10.27 -4.49 5.40
CA PRO A 227 11.47 -4.23 4.60
C PRO A 227 11.17 -3.93 3.13
N ARG A 228 10.20 -4.63 2.52
CA ARG A 228 9.79 -4.38 1.13
C ARG A 228 9.11 -3.03 0.98
N LEU A 229 8.24 -2.66 1.93
CA LEU A 229 7.62 -1.34 1.98
C LEU A 229 8.65 -0.22 2.11
N LYS A 230 9.67 -0.42 2.95
CA LYS A 230 10.75 0.56 3.14
C LYS A 230 11.54 0.81 1.86
N VAL A 231 11.89 -0.25 1.13
CA VAL A 231 12.57 -0.14 -0.18
C VAL A 231 11.71 0.62 -1.18
N LEU A 232 10.41 0.27 -1.28
CA LEU A 232 9.47 0.98 -2.15
C LEU A 232 9.33 2.45 -1.78
N ALA A 233 9.26 2.75 -0.48
CA ALA A 233 9.17 4.12 0.01
C ALA A 233 10.42 4.94 -0.32
N PHE A 234 11.62 4.36 -0.20
CA PHE A 234 12.87 5.04 -0.54
C PHE A 234 13.02 5.30 -2.05
N GLY A 235 12.26 4.57 -2.87
CA GLY A 235 12.23 4.74 -4.32
C GLY A 235 13.53 4.31 -5.00
N ALA A 236 13.68 4.70 -6.27
CA ALA A 236 14.79 4.27 -7.11
C ALA A 236 16.13 4.96 -6.80
N ARG A 237 16.11 6.08 -6.06
CA ARG A 237 17.29 6.92 -5.76
C ARG A 237 17.36 7.29 -4.28
N PRO A 238 17.55 6.31 -3.37
CA PRO A 238 17.65 6.57 -1.93
C PRO A 238 18.71 7.62 -1.59
N GLU A 239 19.84 7.63 -2.29
CA GLU A 239 20.95 8.57 -2.12
C GLU A 239 20.58 10.06 -2.32
N ALA A 240 19.43 10.34 -2.95
CA ALA A 240 18.96 11.70 -3.20
C ALA A 240 17.65 12.05 -2.46
N ALA A 241 17.06 11.12 -1.71
CA ALA A 241 15.74 11.30 -1.11
C ALA A 241 15.67 10.96 0.39
N LEU A 242 16.64 10.23 0.94
CA LEU A 242 16.61 9.76 2.32
C LEU A 242 16.58 10.88 3.37
N HIS A 243 17.16 12.05 3.06
CA HIS A 243 17.12 13.23 3.93
C HIS A 243 15.68 13.71 4.20
N THR A 244 14.72 13.44 3.31
CA THR A 244 13.30 13.80 3.51
C THR A 244 12.61 12.95 4.59
N TYR A 245 13.08 11.72 4.81
CA TYR A 245 12.57 10.81 5.83
C TYR A 245 13.24 11.03 7.19
N PHE A 246 14.46 11.58 7.20
CA PHE A 246 15.28 11.77 8.40
C PHE A 246 14.53 12.48 9.56
N PRO A 247 13.82 13.61 9.34
CA PRO A 247 13.09 14.29 10.42
C PRO A 247 12.01 13.40 11.04
N SER A 248 11.33 12.59 10.23
CA SER A 248 10.27 11.69 10.71
C SER A 248 10.85 10.54 11.52
N PHE A 249 11.97 9.96 11.09
CA PHE A 249 12.64 8.91 11.86
C PHE A 249 13.22 9.44 13.17
N LEU A 250 13.87 10.61 13.15
CA LEU A 250 14.49 11.21 14.32
C LEU A 250 13.43 11.58 15.37
N SER A 251 12.35 12.25 14.97
CA SER A 251 11.28 12.64 15.91
C SER A 251 10.62 11.45 16.60
N ARG A 252 10.55 10.30 15.92
CA ARG A 252 9.97 9.05 16.43
C ARG A 252 10.93 8.19 17.24
N ALA A 253 12.24 8.42 17.22
CA ALA A 253 13.23 7.61 17.93
C ALA A 253 13.34 8.01 19.42
N THR A 254 12.23 7.93 20.16
CA THR A 254 12.18 8.34 21.57
C THR A 254 12.79 7.29 22.51
N PRO A 255 13.23 7.68 23.72
CA PRO A 255 13.75 6.73 24.71
C PRO A 255 12.75 5.63 25.11
N SER A 256 11.46 5.94 25.08
CA SER A 256 10.35 5.03 25.41
C SER A 256 9.93 4.11 24.26
N CYS A 257 10.57 4.20 23.09
CA CYS A 257 10.24 3.34 21.97
C CYS A 257 10.48 1.86 22.29
N PRO A 258 9.57 0.96 21.85
CA PRO A 258 9.80 -0.48 21.92
C PRO A 258 11.15 -0.85 21.27
N PRO A 259 11.91 -1.81 21.82
CA PRO A 259 13.29 -2.08 21.42
C PRO A 259 13.44 -2.42 19.93
N GLY A 260 12.50 -3.21 19.37
CA GLY A 260 12.51 -3.55 17.95
C GLY A 260 12.27 -2.34 17.04
N MET A 261 11.37 -1.44 17.43
CA MET A 261 11.10 -0.20 16.68
C MET A 261 12.28 0.76 16.78
N LYS A 262 12.85 0.90 17.98
CA LYS A 262 14.04 1.72 18.22
C LYS A 262 15.21 1.26 17.35
N LYS A 263 15.49 -0.04 17.31
CA LYS A 263 16.53 -0.62 16.45
C LYS A 263 16.30 -0.28 14.97
N GLU A 264 15.07 -0.44 14.47
CA GLU A 264 14.75 -0.14 13.06
C GLU A 264 14.89 1.34 12.71
N LEU A 265 14.42 2.24 13.59
CA LEU A 265 14.55 3.68 13.41
C LEU A 265 16.02 4.12 13.38
N LEU A 266 16.83 3.63 14.32
CA LEU A 266 18.25 3.95 14.40
C LEU A 266 19.03 3.40 13.20
N THR A 267 18.71 2.18 12.75
CA THR A 267 19.27 1.60 11.53
C THR A 267 18.92 2.44 10.30
N SER A 268 17.67 2.91 10.21
CA SER A 268 17.21 3.79 9.12
C SER A 268 17.90 5.16 9.14
N LEU A 269 18.07 5.77 10.32
CA LEU A 269 18.79 7.03 10.48
C LEU A 269 20.27 6.89 10.08
N SER A 270 20.92 5.80 10.49
CA SER A 270 22.29 5.47 10.08
C SER A 270 22.39 5.32 8.56
N GLN A 271 21.43 4.62 7.94
CA GLN A 271 21.36 4.48 6.49
C GLN A 271 21.18 5.84 5.78
N CYS A 272 20.33 6.73 6.29
CA CYS A 272 20.18 8.09 5.77
C CYS A 272 21.52 8.85 5.77
N LEU A 273 22.25 8.83 6.89
CA LEU A 273 23.54 9.51 7.02
C LEU A 273 24.63 8.90 6.12
N SER A 274 24.55 7.59 5.89
CA SER A 274 25.55 6.86 5.09
C SER A 274 25.31 7.02 3.58
N LEU A 275 24.06 6.99 3.13
CA LEU A 275 23.72 6.98 1.70
C LEU A 275 23.45 8.37 1.12
N ASP A 276 22.78 9.26 1.86
CA ASP A 276 22.36 10.57 1.36
C ASP A 276 23.18 11.71 2.02
N PRO A 277 24.04 12.42 1.26
CA PRO A 277 24.87 13.50 1.78
C PRO A 277 24.09 14.65 2.44
N LEU A 278 22.84 14.88 2.05
CA LEU A 278 22.01 15.96 2.60
C LEU A 278 21.47 15.65 4.00
N SER A 279 21.40 14.36 4.37
CA SER A 279 20.87 13.91 5.66
C SER A 279 21.62 14.51 6.85
N PHE A 280 22.94 14.68 6.74
CA PHE A 280 23.75 15.31 7.78
C PHE A 280 23.38 16.79 7.96
N GLY A 281 23.15 17.51 6.86
CA GLY A 281 22.70 18.90 6.90
C GLY A 281 21.36 19.05 7.61
N VAL A 282 20.40 18.16 7.33
CA VAL A 282 19.11 18.09 8.01
C VAL A 282 19.27 17.77 9.49
N TRP A 283 20.09 16.76 9.84
CA TRP A 283 20.33 16.41 11.23
C TRP A 283 20.92 17.58 12.03
N ARG A 284 21.87 18.31 11.45
CA ARG A 284 22.49 19.49 12.06
C ARG A 284 21.47 20.60 12.38
N GLN A 285 20.39 20.72 11.63
CA GLN A 285 19.33 21.69 11.91
C GLN A 285 18.36 21.22 13.01
N LEU A 286 18.30 19.90 13.27
CA LEU A 286 17.31 19.28 14.14
C LEU A 286 17.87 18.81 15.49
N TYR A 287 19.17 18.52 15.60
CA TYR A 287 19.72 17.86 16.80
C TYR A 287 19.49 18.66 18.09
N THR A 288 19.53 19.99 18.04
CA THR A 288 19.29 20.86 19.20
C THR A 288 17.85 20.75 19.72
N LYS A 289 16.88 20.47 18.84
CA LYS A 289 15.47 20.25 19.17
C LYS A 289 15.18 18.79 19.56
N HIS A 290 16.07 17.87 19.22
CA HIS A 290 15.91 16.43 19.41
C HIS A 290 17.15 15.82 20.07
N LEU A 291 17.59 16.41 21.20
CA LEU A 291 18.84 16.01 21.87
C LEU A 291 18.79 14.56 22.38
N SER A 292 17.68 14.15 22.99
CA SER A 292 17.53 12.79 23.51
C SER A 292 17.47 11.74 22.39
N GLN A 293 16.87 12.07 21.24
CA GLN A 293 16.86 11.17 20.07
C GLN A 293 18.23 11.16 19.38
N SER A 294 18.91 12.31 19.32
CA SER A 294 20.24 12.42 18.74
C SER A 294 21.30 11.71 19.57
N SER A 295 21.20 11.70 20.91
CA SER A 295 22.10 10.94 21.76
C SER A 295 21.94 9.43 21.54
N LEU A 296 20.70 8.94 21.35
CA LEU A 296 20.43 7.56 20.98
C LEU A 296 21.03 7.19 19.62
N LEU A 297 20.90 8.08 18.63
CA LEU A 297 21.53 7.90 17.31
C LEU A 297 23.05 7.86 17.42
N LEU A 298 23.65 8.77 18.17
CA LEU A 298 25.10 8.81 18.37
C LEU A 298 25.60 7.53 19.05
N ASN A 299 24.95 7.09 20.13
CA ASN A 299 25.30 5.85 20.80
C ASN A 299 25.18 4.64 19.85
N HIS A 300 24.10 4.58 19.07
CA HIS A 300 23.94 3.51 18.08
C HIS A 300 25.02 3.53 17.01
N LEU A 301 25.39 4.72 16.50
CA LEU A 301 26.48 4.87 15.55
C LEU A 301 27.80 4.40 16.17
N LEU A 302 28.09 4.76 17.43
CA LEU A 302 29.28 4.34 18.18
C LEU A 302 29.35 2.81 18.37
N GLU A 303 28.21 2.17 18.65
CA GLU A 303 28.13 0.72 18.83
C GLU A 303 28.20 -0.05 17.50
N SER A 304 27.67 0.50 16.42
CA SER A 304 27.68 -0.11 15.07
C SER A 304 28.88 0.30 14.21
N TRP A 305 29.89 0.91 14.85
CA TRP A 305 30.99 1.60 14.19
C TRP A 305 32.12 0.64 13.73
N ASP A 306 32.01 0.10 12.51
CA ASP A 306 33.18 -0.53 11.85
C ASP A 306 34.17 0.51 11.32
N SER A 307 35.47 0.18 11.27
CA SER A 307 36.56 1.11 10.94
C SER A 307 36.44 1.75 9.54
N SER A 308 35.79 1.09 8.58
CA SER A 308 35.61 1.59 7.21
C SER A 308 34.55 2.68 7.07
N SER A 309 33.46 2.65 7.88
CA SER A 309 32.41 3.68 7.86
C SER A 309 32.87 4.98 8.52
N LYS A 310 33.85 4.89 9.44
CA LYS A 310 34.52 6.01 10.12
C LYS A 310 35.06 7.04 9.13
N THR A 311 35.79 6.58 8.11
CA THR A 311 36.53 7.45 7.19
C THR A 311 35.60 8.22 6.26
N GLU A 312 34.53 7.57 5.78
CA GLU A 312 33.56 8.19 4.87
C GLU A 312 32.66 9.21 5.59
N LEU A 313 32.15 8.88 6.78
CA LEU A 313 31.35 9.82 7.59
C LEU A 313 32.20 10.99 8.10
N LEU A 314 33.42 10.76 8.58
CA LEU A 314 34.33 11.84 8.96
C LEU A 314 34.73 12.72 7.77
N ARG A 315 34.93 12.14 6.59
CA ARG A 315 35.20 12.89 5.35
C ARG A 315 34.00 13.75 4.94
N ARG A 316 32.78 13.24 5.10
CA ARG A 316 31.54 14.00 4.86
C ARG A 316 31.27 15.06 5.92
N MET A 317 31.56 14.80 7.19
CA MET A 317 31.48 15.81 8.27
C MET A 317 32.57 16.90 8.13
N ARG A 318 33.72 16.56 7.54
CA ARG A 318 34.74 17.53 7.11
C ARG A 318 34.33 18.31 5.84
N GLY A 319 33.32 17.84 5.11
CA GLY A 319 32.78 18.51 3.93
C GLY A 319 32.00 19.78 4.31
N ARG A 320 32.60 20.94 4.02
CA ARG A 320 32.02 22.30 3.97
C ARG A 320 30.83 22.55 4.91
N GLY A 321 31.11 22.96 6.14
CA GLY A 321 30.09 23.63 6.96
C GLY A 321 30.30 23.65 8.47
N PHE A 322 31.31 22.96 9.03
CA PHE A 322 31.61 23.07 10.44
C PHE A 322 32.42 24.35 10.70
N PRO A 323 32.02 25.24 11.62
CA PRO A 323 32.59 26.58 11.74
C PRO A 323 33.91 26.54 12.54
N TRP A 324 34.89 25.81 12.02
CA TRP A 324 36.24 25.71 12.61
C TRP A 324 36.82 27.09 12.88
N GLN A 325 36.57 28.06 11.98
CA GLN A 325 36.96 29.45 12.18
C GLN A 325 36.34 30.07 13.44
N ARG A 326 35.06 29.78 13.76
CA ARG A 326 34.41 30.32 14.96
C ARG A 326 34.91 29.67 16.23
N LEU A 327 35.14 28.35 16.22
CA LEU A 327 35.74 27.63 17.34
C LEU A 327 37.18 28.11 17.60
N LEU A 328 37.98 28.30 16.54
CA LEU A 328 39.32 28.85 16.63
C LEU A 328 39.30 30.28 17.19
N LEU A 329 38.33 31.10 16.76
CA LEU A 329 38.17 32.47 17.27
C LEU A 329 37.81 32.49 18.75
N VAL A 330 36.89 31.62 19.19
CA VAL A 330 36.54 31.49 20.61
C VAL A 330 37.76 31.05 21.41
N LEU A 331 38.53 30.06 20.93
CA LEU A 331 39.76 29.60 21.58
C LEU A 331 40.81 30.72 21.67
N LEU A 332 40.97 31.52 20.62
CA LEU A 332 41.86 32.68 20.62
C LEU A 332 41.41 33.77 21.59
N VAL A 333 40.11 34.04 21.69
CA VAL A 333 39.56 35.02 22.64
C VAL A 333 39.77 34.55 24.08
N PHE A 334 39.57 33.26 24.37
CA PHE A 334 39.85 32.70 25.69
C PHE A 334 41.35 32.71 26.01
N ALA A 335 42.22 32.36 25.05
CA ALA A 335 43.66 32.40 25.25
C ALA A 335 44.16 33.85 25.45
N ALA A 336 43.67 34.81 24.67
CA ALA A 336 43.99 36.23 24.83
C ALA A 336 43.47 36.78 26.15
N GLY A 337 42.25 36.41 26.55
CA GLY A 337 41.67 36.78 27.84
C GLY A 337 42.45 36.18 29.02
N PHE A 338 42.93 34.94 28.89
CA PHE A 338 43.79 34.30 29.88
C PHE A 338 45.15 35.00 29.96
N LEU A 339 45.79 35.31 28.83
CA LEU A 339 47.05 36.06 28.79
C LEU A 339 46.91 37.49 29.33
N LEU A 340 45.81 38.18 29.01
CA LEU A 340 45.52 39.51 29.54
C LEU A 340 45.21 39.48 31.03
N HIS A 341 44.52 38.45 31.52
CA HIS A 341 44.32 38.24 32.95
C HIS A 341 45.65 37.97 33.64
N ASP A 342 46.46 37.06 33.10
CA ASP A 342 47.77 36.67 33.62
C ASP A 342 48.74 37.85 33.70
N VAL A 343 48.85 38.65 32.63
CA VAL A 343 49.65 39.89 32.61
C VAL A 343 49.15 40.93 33.62
N ARG A 344 47.84 40.96 33.89
CA ARG A 344 47.22 41.91 34.83
C ARG A 344 47.32 41.45 36.28
N THR A 345 47.36 40.15 36.54
CA THR A 345 47.55 39.57 37.89
C THR A 345 49.02 39.35 38.25
N HIS A 346 49.89 39.09 37.28
CA HIS A 346 51.31 38.81 37.46
C HIS A 346 52.22 39.87 36.83
N GLY A 347 51.73 41.11 36.66
CA GLY A 347 52.51 42.22 36.13
C GLY A 347 53.87 42.39 36.81
N SER A 348 54.89 41.84 36.20
CA SER A 348 56.28 42.27 36.20
C SER A 348 56.93 41.66 34.97
N PHE A 349 57.63 42.50 34.22
CA PHE A 349 58.54 42.08 33.15
C PHE A 349 59.47 40.95 33.60
#